data_AF-A0A382MM39-F1
#
_entry.id   AF-A0A382MM39-F1
#
_cell.length_a   1.000
_cell.length_b   1.000
_cell.length_c   1.000
_cell.angle_alpha   90.00
_cell.angle_beta   90.00
_cell.angle_gamma   90.00
#
_symmetry.space_group_name_H-M   'P 1'
#
loop_
_entity.id
_entity.type
_entity.pdbx_description
1 polymer ?
#
loop_
_entity_poly.entity_id
_entity_poly.type
_entity_poly.pdbx_seq_one_letter_code
_entity_poly.pdbx_strand_id
1 'polypeptide(L)'
;MKLRLLFFLFIGFVYSQRVVGYYPYWMQDEFQPQDLDLETFTHINHAFAWPNEEGEIEAPIGMFDASIADHIHNNNRKFLLSLGGWGAADGFVAATSTYELRSVFISNILDKFISYGYDGADIDWEHPQTNEQRNNLTLFIAELDSVLDEFDPELLITMALPTSNWSGQWYAMNSLNQYVDFFNAMTYDIHGSWSSHAGHNSPLYQSPPGDADGSVQTGINYLVNTRGLPESKVNMG
;
A
#
# COMPACT_ATOMS: atom_id res chain seq x y z
N MET A 1 1.62 -50.22 -37.21
CA MET A 1 0.93 -49.48 -36.14
C MET A 1 1.85 -48.34 -35.69
N LYS A 2 1.57 -47.07 -36.04
CA LYS A 2 2.42 -45.93 -35.67
C LYS A 2 2.01 -45.42 -34.29
N LEU A 3 2.87 -45.57 -33.29
CA LEU A 3 2.66 -45.05 -31.95
C LEU A 3 2.96 -43.54 -31.96
N ARG A 4 1.93 -42.71 -31.72
CA ARG A 4 2.10 -41.26 -31.52
C ARG A 4 2.31 -41.01 -30.02
N LEU A 5 3.46 -40.48 -29.66
CA LEU A 5 3.74 -40.00 -28.31
C LEU A 5 3.10 -38.61 -28.15
N LEU A 6 2.10 -38.48 -27.28
CA LEU A 6 1.61 -37.18 -26.83
C LEU A 6 2.50 -36.70 -25.67
N PHE A 7 3.16 -35.57 -25.84
CA PHE A 7 3.74 -34.82 -24.73
C PHE A 7 2.66 -33.91 -24.14
N PHE A 8 2.33 -34.12 -22.87
CA PHE A 8 1.56 -33.17 -22.08
C PHE A 8 2.53 -32.23 -21.38
N LEU A 9 2.52 -30.96 -21.77
CA LEU A 9 3.22 -29.90 -21.05
C LEU A 9 2.33 -29.47 -19.88
N PHE A 10 2.68 -29.84 -18.66
CA PHE A 10 2.06 -29.26 -17.46
C PHE A 10 2.76 -27.95 -17.15
N ILE A 11 2.13 -26.82 -17.47
CA ILE A 11 2.55 -25.51 -16.97
C ILE A 11 1.89 -25.36 -15.60
N GLY A 12 2.65 -25.61 -14.54
CA GLY A 12 2.26 -25.20 -13.21
C GLY A 12 2.50 -23.70 -13.06
N PHE A 13 1.44 -22.91 -12.89
CA PHE A 13 1.59 -21.54 -12.42
C PHE A 13 1.94 -21.61 -10.93
N VAL A 14 3.22 -21.44 -10.61
CA VAL A 14 3.62 -21.06 -9.26
C VAL A 14 3.33 -19.57 -9.16
N TYR A 15 2.20 -19.20 -8.55
CA TYR A 15 2.01 -17.81 -8.16
C TYR A 15 3.07 -17.49 -7.11
N SER A 16 4.05 -16.68 -7.46
CA SER A 16 4.98 -16.13 -6.48
C SER A 16 4.15 -15.39 -5.43
N GLN A 17 4.26 -15.80 -4.17
CA GLN A 17 3.55 -15.16 -3.08
C GLN A 17 4.10 -13.75 -2.89
N ARG A 18 3.24 -12.73 -2.91
CA ARG A 18 3.64 -11.36 -2.62
C ARG A 18 3.96 -11.23 -1.13
N VAL A 19 5.15 -10.72 -0.83
CA VAL A 19 5.59 -10.35 0.51
C VAL A 19 6.06 -8.91 0.46
N VAL A 20 5.44 -8.04 1.26
CA VAL A 20 5.67 -6.60 1.29
C VAL A 20 6.34 -6.24 2.61
N GLY A 21 7.41 -5.46 2.57
CA GLY A 21 8.09 -4.94 3.76
C GLY A 21 8.11 -3.42 3.74
N TYR A 22 7.82 -2.79 4.88
CA TYR A 22 8.04 -1.35 5.05
C TYR A 22 9.47 -1.11 5.50
N TYR A 23 10.21 -0.29 4.76
CA TYR A 23 11.55 0.16 5.10
C TYR A 23 11.48 1.64 5.48
N PRO A 24 11.43 1.95 6.78
CA PRO A 24 11.27 3.32 7.22
C PRO A 24 12.61 4.08 7.21
N TYR A 25 12.58 5.36 6.82
CA TYR A 25 13.77 6.19 6.65
C TYR A 25 14.59 6.29 7.95
N TRP A 26 13.93 6.29 9.11
CA TRP A 26 14.59 6.41 10.41
C TRP A 26 15.40 5.18 10.79
N MET A 27 15.26 4.07 10.05
CA MET A 27 16.10 2.89 10.20
C MET A 27 17.33 2.93 9.29
N GLN A 28 17.39 3.83 8.29
CA GLN A 28 18.45 3.84 7.29
C GLN A 28 19.86 3.94 7.88
N ASP A 29 20.03 4.61 9.03
CA ASP A 29 21.35 4.74 9.67
C ASP A 29 21.80 3.45 10.37
N GLU A 30 20.87 2.66 10.90
CA GLU A 30 21.13 1.45 11.70
C GLU A 30 20.97 0.14 10.90
N PHE A 31 20.16 0.19 9.84
CA PHE A 31 19.80 -0.94 9.00
C PHE A 31 19.84 -0.45 7.56
N GLN A 32 20.98 -0.63 6.90
CA GLN A 32 21.26 -0.06 5.59
C GLN A 32 20.47 -0.82 4.51
N PRO A 33 20.29 -0.26 3.30
CA PRO A 33 19.61 -0.96 2.22
C PRO A 33 20.21 -2.35 1.91
N GLN A 34 21.52 -2.52 2.10
CA GLN A 34 22.21 -3.80 1.86
C GLN A 34 21.91 -4.88 2.91
N ASP A 35 21.30 -4.51 4.03
CA ASP A 35 20.89 -5.43 5.10
C ASP A 35 19.48 -6.00 4.88
N LEU A 36 18.73 -5.48 3.89
CA LEU A 36 17.37 -5.95 3.57
C LEU A 36 17.39 -7.42 3.10
N ASP A 37 16.50 -8.23 3.65
CA ASP A 37 16.27 -9.60 3.16
C ASP A 37 15.47 -9.60 1.86
N LEU A 38 16.17 -9.34 0.76
CA LEU A 38 15.59 -9.32 -0.58
C LEU A 38 15.39 -10.73 -1.15
N GLU A 39 15.71 -11.81 -0.44
CA GLU A 39 15.26 -13.16 -0.83
C GLU A 39 13.80 -13.38 -0.44
N THR A 40 13.38 -12.87 0.72
CA THR A 40 12.02 -12.98 1.24
C THR A 40 11.08 -11.92 0.68
N PHE A 41 11.46 -10.64 0.74
CA PHE A 41 10.59 -9.55 0.33
C PHE A 41 10.55 -9.40 -1.18
N THR A 42 9.34 -9.26 -1.72
CA THR A 42 9.09 -9.03 -3.15
C THR A 42 8.94 -7.55 -3.49
N HIS A 43 8.40 -6.78 -2.53
CA HIS A 43 8.14 -5.34 -2.64
C HIS A 43 8.63 -4.68 -1.35
N ILE A 44 9.27 -3.53 -1.49
CA ILE A 44 9.72 -2.69 -0.38
C ILE A 44 9.00 -1.35 -0.47
N ASN A 45 8.24 -1.00 0.57
CA ASN A 45 7.59 0.30 0.71
C ASN A 45 8.51 1.23 1.50
N HIS A 46 9.00 2.29 0.88
CA HIS A 46 9.90 3.26 1.49
C HIS A 46 9.11 4.31 2.28
N ALA A 47 9.18 4.22 3.61
CA ALA A 47 8.31 4.94 4.53
C ALA A 47 9.05 6.08 5.25
N PHE A 48 8.51 7.28 5.43
CA PHE A 48 7.39 7.86 4.71
C PHE A 48 7.80 9.24 4.22
N ALA A 49 7.25 9.60 3.06
CA ALA A 49 7.12 10.97 2.63
C ALA A 49 5.63 11.35 2.73
N TRP A 50 5.28 12.63 2.63
CA TRP A 50 3.88 13.06 2.68
C TRP A 50 3.65 14.31 1.83
N PRO A 51 2.44 14.48 1.28
CA PRO A 51 2.07 15.73 0.62
C PRO A 51 1.97 16.89 1.63
N ASN A 52 2.25 18.11 1.17
CA ASN A 52 1.87 19.34 1.88
C ASN A 52 0.63 19.99 1.23
N GLU A 53 0.29 21.22 1.65
CA GLU A 53 -0.91 21.91 1.18
C GLU A 53 -0.87 22.35 -0.30
N GLU A 54 0.32 22.47 -0.89
CA GLU A 54 0.53 22.77 -2.30
C GLU A 54 0.61 21.51 -3.19
N GLY A 55 0.59 20.32 -2.61
CA GLY A 55 0.83 19.06 -3.34
C GLY A 55 2.32 18.76 -3.56
N GLU A 56 3.22 19.44 -2.85
CA GLU A 56 4.65 19.09 -2.82
C GLU A 56 4.88 17.88 -1.92
N ILE A 57 5.88 17.05 -2.25
CA ILE A 57 6.25 15.89 -1.44
C ILE A 57 7.34 16.29 -0.45
N GLU A 58 6.94 16.36 0.81
CA GLU A 58 7.83 16.54 1.95
C GLU A 58 8.38 15.19 2.42
N ALA A 59 9.64 15.20 2.83
CA ALA A 59 10.30 14.03 3.38
C ALA A 59 11.39 14.47 4.36
N PRO A 60 11.73 13.60 5.33
CA PRO A 60 12.92 13.77 6.15
C PRO A 60 14.20 13.87 5.31
N ILE A 61 15.14 14.69 5.78
CA ILE A 61 16.44 14.86 5.11
C ILE A 61 17.14 13.50 5.02
N GLY A 62 17.61 13.16 3.82
CA GLY A 62 18.34 11.91 3.58
C GLY A 62 17.46 10.70 3.30
N MET A 63 16.12 10.84 3.32
CA MET A 63 15.23 9.78 2.86
C MET A 63 15.51 9.45 1.39
N PHE A 64 15.48 10.46 0.50
CA PHE A 64 15.61 10.20 -0.93
C PHE A 64 17.06 9.95 -1.36
N ASP A 65 17.35 8.71 -1.73
CA ASP A 65 18.62 8.27 -2.30
C ASP A 65 18.37 7.21 -3.39
N ALA A 66 18.77 7.52 -4.62
CA ALA A 66 18.59 6.63 -5.77
C ALA A 66 19.39 5.31 -5.66
N SER A 67 20.46 5.30 -4.85
CA SER A 67 21.25 4.07 -4.64
C SER A 67 20.48 2.97 -3.90
N ILE A 68 19.42 3.33 -3.18
CA ILE A 68 18.50 2.40 -2.53
C ILE A 68 17.74 1.60 -3.60
N ALA A 69 17.16 2.31 -4.59
CA ALA A 69 16.46 1.68 -5.71
C ALA A 69 17.40 0.77 -6.50
N ASP A 70 18.62 1.23 -6.81
CA ASP A 70 19.61 0.41 -7.51
C ASP A 70 19.86 -0.93 -6.80
N HIS A 71 19.99 -0.92 -5.47
CA HIS A 71 20.20 -2.15 -4.70
C HIS A 71 18.99 -3.10 -4.78
N ILE A 72 17.77 -2.55 -4.63
CA ILE A 72 16.52 -3.32 -4.64
C ILE A 72 16.26 -3.92 -6.04
N HIS A 73 16.47 -3.12 -7.10
CA HIS A 73 16.29 -3.55 -8.49
C HIS A 73 17.32 -4.59 -8.92
N ASN A 74 18.58 -4.49 -8.48
CA ASN A 74 19.60 -5.51 -8.75
C ASN A 74 19.24 -6.91 -8.18
N ASN A 75 18.29 -6.96 -7.24
CA ASN A 75 17.75 -8.21 -6.69
C ASN A 75 16.38 -8.59 -7.30
N ASN A 76 15.95 -7.92 -8.37
CA ASN A 76 14.65 -8.10 -9.04
C ASN A 76 13.47 -7.94 -8.07
N ARG A 77 13.48 -6.86 -7.29
CA ARG A 77 12.43 -6.48 -6.35
C ARG A 77 11.83 -5.14 -6.71
N LYS A 78 10.62 -4.88 -6.23
CA LYS A 78 9.89 -3.63 -6.48
C LYS A 78 10.09 -2.65 -5.32
N PHE A 79 10.30 -1.38 -5.63
CA PHE A 79 10.52 -0.32 -4.65
C PHE A 79 9.46 0.77 -4.79
N LEU A 80 8.60 0.92 -3.79
CA LEU A 80 7.47 1.86 -3.85
C LEU A 80 7.70 2.99 -2.86
N LEU A 81 7.34 4.21 -3.27
CA LEU A 81 7.31 5.35 -2.36
C LEU A 81 6.04 5.27 -1.51
N SER A 82 6.18 5.10 -0.20
CA SER A 82 5.04 5.12 0.71
C SER A 82 4.75 6.56 1.16
N LEU A 83 3.56 7.04 0.80
CA LEU A 83 3.08 8.39 1.04
C LEU A 83 2.07 8.38 2.18
N GLY A 84 2.38 9.11 3.26
CA GLY A 84 1.48 9.27 4.41
C GLY A 84 2.01 8.69 5.71
N GLY A 85 1.26 7.71 6.23
CA GLY A 85 1.39 7.16 7.56
C GLY A 85 0.62 7.95 8.62
N TRP A 86 0.60 7.40 9.83
CA TRP A 86 -0.06 8.00 10.99
C TRP A 86 0.35 9.46 11.22
N GLY A 87 -0.65 10.36 11.24
CA GLY A 87 -0.46 11.78 11.51
C GLY A 87 -0.21 12.67 10.28
N ALA A 88 -0.16 12.11 9.07
CA ALA A 88 0.06 12.86 7.82
C ALA A 88 -1.25 13.18 7.04
N ALA A 89 -2.42 13.01 7.67
CA ALA A 89 -3.71 13.13 6.98
C ALA A 89 -3.99 14.53 6.40
N ASP A 90 -3.55 15.59 7.07
CA ASP A 90 -3.85 16.97 6.67
C ASP A 90 -3.27 17.30 5.28
N GLY A 91 -2.08 16.79 4.99
CA GLY A 91 -1.45 16.92 3.68
C GLY A 91 -2.29 16.32 2.57
N PHE A 92 -2.82 15.11 2.78
CA PHE A 92 -3.71 14.48 1.81
C PHE A 92 -5.03 15.23 1.64
N VAL A 93 -5.61 15.74 2.73
CA VAL A 93 -6.85 16.54 2.67
C VAL A 93 -6.65 17.72 1.74
N ALA A 94 -5.54 18.46 1.90
CA ALA A 94 -5.24 19.62 1.08
C ALA A 94 -4.89 19.24 -0.37
N ALA A 95 -3.89 18.39 -0.56
CA ALA A 95 -3.37 18.02 -1.89
C ALA A 95 -4.40 17.30 -2.78
N THR A 96 -5.44 16.69 -2.21
CA THR A 96 -6.49 16.02 -3.00
C THR A 96 -7.76 16.85 -3.23
N SER A 97 -7.85 18.05 -2.63
CA SER A 97 -9.08 18.83 -2.53
C SER A 97 -9.63 19.37 -3.85
N THR A 98 -8.76 19.65 -4.84
CA THR A 98 -9.15 20.12 -6.17
C THR A 98 -8.45 19.33 -7.26
N TYR A 99 -8.96 19.42 -8.49
CA TYR A 99 -8.31 18.81 -9.64
C TYR A 99 -6.90 19.37 -9.87
N GLU A 100 -6.71 20.67 -9.70
CA GLU A 100 -5.43 21.34 -9.87
C GLU A 100 -4.40 20.86 -8.86
N LEU A 101 -4.78 20.75 -7.58
CA LEU A 101 -3.89 20.24 -6.52
C LEU A 101 -3.56 18.76 -6.71
N ARG A 102 -4.54 17.94 -7.11
CA ARG A 102 -4.28 16.54 -7.47
C ARG A 102 -3.30 16.42 -8.62
N SER A 103 -3.46 17.26 -9.65
CA SER A 103 -2.56 17.28 -10.81
C SER A 103 -1.13 17.64 -10.40
N VAL A 104 -0.95 18.65 -9.54
CA VAL A 104 0.38 19.03 -9.00
C VAL A 104 0.96 17.87 -8.18
N PHE A 105 0.18 17.30 -7.28
CA PHE A 105 0.62 16.19 -6.44
C PHE A 105 1.04 14.96 -7.27
N ILE A 106 0.23 14.56 -8.26
CA ILE A 106 0.54 13.46 -9.17
C ILE A 106 1.83 13.73 -9.97
N SER A 107 2.01 14.96 -10.47
CA SER A 107 3.25 15.36 -11.15
C SER A 107 4.46 15.21 -10.24
N ASN A 108 4.35 15.67 -9.00
CA ASN A 108 5.43 15.58 -8.02
C ASN A 108 5.73 14.13 -7.61
N ILE A 109 4.73 13.25 -7.54
CA ILE A 109 4.92 11.81 -7.35
C ILE A 109 5.75 11.23 -8.50
N LEU A 110 5.35 11.51 -9.73
CA LEU A 110 6.05 11.02 -10.92
C LEU A 110 7.51 11.54 -10.98
N ASP A 111 7.73 12.80 -10.62
CA ASP A 111 9.08 13.37 -10.54
C ASP A 111 9.96 12.64 -9.52
N LYS A 112 9.40 12.19 -8.38
CA LYS A 112 10.12 11.34 -7.43
C LYS A 112 10.44 9.97 -8.01
N PHE A 113 9.53 9.37 -8.77
CA PHE A 113 9.77 8.07 -9.40
C PHE A 113 10.93 8.16 -10.38
N ILE A 114 10.92 9.17 -11.24
CA ILE A 114 11.99 9.41 -12.22
C ILE A 114 13.32 9.71 -11.52
N SER A 115 13.30 10.52 -10.46
CA SER A 115 14.52 10.98 -9.79
C SER A 115 15.18 9.93 -8.91
N TYR A 116 14.40 9.01 -8.33
CA TYR A 116 14.86 8.08 -7.31
C TYR A 116 14.58 6.61 -7.60
N GLY A 117 14.02 6.29 -8.76
CA GLY A 117 13.85 4.91 -9.23
C GLY A 117 12.72 4.14 -8.54
N TYR A 118 11.63 4.80 -8.16
CA TYR A 118 10.48 4.09 -7.61
C TYR A 118 9.67 3.40 -8.72
N ASP A 119 9.19 2.19 -8.42
CA ASP A 119 8.29 1.38 -9.25
C ASP A 119 6.81 1.67 -8.98
N GLY A 120 6.48 2.70 -8.20
CA GLY A 120 5.10 3.00 -7.83
C GLY A 120 4.92 3.73 -6.52
N ALA A 121 3.67 3.96 -6.16
CA ALA A 121 3.27 4.56 -4.89
C ALA A 121 2.51 3.56 -4.00
N ASP A 122 2.78 3.63 -2.71
CA ASP A 122 1.93 3.07 -1.66
C ASP A 122 1.25 4.23 -0.93
N ILE A 123 -0.09 4.27 -0.98
CA ILE A 123 -0.87 5.36 -0.38
C ILE A 123 -1.37 4.92 0.99
N ASP A 124 -0.85 5.58 2.02
CA ASP A 124 -1.17 5.34 3.43
C ASP A 124 -1.80 6.58 4.06
N TRP A 125 -2.98 6.96 3.56
CA TRP A 125 -3.77 8.05 4.16
C TRP A 125 -4.53 7.52 5.37
N GLU A 126 -4.12 7.90 6.58
CA GLU A 126 -4.75 7.48 7.85
C GLU A 126 -5.46 8.63 8.59
N HIS A 127 -6.75 8.87 8.41
CA HIS A 127 -7.67 8.30 7.41
C HIS A 127 -8.55 9.43 6.85
N PRO A 128 -9.17 9.25 5.67
CA PRO A 128 -10.33 10.05 5.29
C PRO A 128 -11.43 9.94 6.35
N GLN A 129 -12.16 11.03 6.58
CA GLN A 129 -13.17 11.17 7.65
C GLN A 129 -14.50 11.74 7.15
N THR A 130 -14.58 12.16 5.88
CA THR A 130 -15.79 12.74 5.29
C THR A 130 -16.09 12.14 3.91
N ASN A 131 -17.33 12.30 3.44
CA ASN A 131 -17.71 11.90 2.08
C ASN A 131 -16.93 12.67 1.00
N GLU A 132 -16.56 13.92 1.28
CA GLU A 132 -15.74 14.73 0.40
C GLU A 132 -14.33 14.13 0.27
N GLN A 133 -13.66 13.86 1.39
CA GLN A 133 -12.33 13.23 1.40
C GLN A 133 -12.36 11.84 0.76
N ARG A 134 -13.42 11.04 1.02
CA ARG A 134 -13.65 9.76 0.34
C ARG A 134 -13.69 9.89 -1.18
N ASN A 135 -14.40 10.89 -1.69
CA ASN A 135 -14.53 11.12 -3.13
C ASN A 135 -13.23 11.68 -3.72
N ASN A 136 -12.56 12.60 -3.02
CA ASN A 136 -11.29 13.19 -3.43
C ASN A 136 -10.17 12.15 -3.50
N LEU A 137 -10.06 11.25 -2.52
CA LEU A 137 -9.16 10.10 -2.57
C LEU A 137 -9.45 9.23 -3.80
N THR A 138 -10.72 8.95 -4.09
CA THR A 138 -11.09 8.13 -5.26
C THR A 138 -10.69 8.80 -6.58
N LEU A 139 -10.92 10.11 -6.70
CA LEU A 139 -10.51 10.90 -7.87
C LEU A 139 -8.99 10.92 -8.02
N PHE A 140 -8.27 11.18 -6.92
CA PHE A 140 -6.81 11.16 -6.89
C PHE A 140 -6.24 9.83 -7.37
N ILE A 141 -6.72 8.70 -6.85
CA ILE A 141 -6.22 7.39 -7.25
C ILE A 141 -6.54 7.09 -8.73
N ALA A 142 -7.73 7.46 -9.22
CA ALA A 142 -8.09 7.28 -10.63
C ALA A 142 -7.25 8.15 -11.58
N GLU A 143 -6.98 9.39 -11.19
CA GLU A 143 -6.15 10.32 -11.96
C GLU A 143 -4.67 9.89 -11.93
N LEU A 144 -4.17 9.42 -10.78
CA LEU A 144 -2.83 8.86 -10.63
C LEU A 144 -2.67 7.65 -11.56
N ASP A 145 -3.58 6.68 -11.51
CA ASP A 145 -3.58 5.49 -12.38
C ASP A 145 -3.53 5.86 -13.86
N SER A 146 -4.35 6.81 -14.30
CA SER A 146 -4.34 7.27 -15.69
C SER A 146 -3.00 7.88 -16.10
N VAL A 147 -2.33 8.63 -15.23
CA VAL A 147 -1.02 9.24 -15.52
C VAL A 147 0.09 8.19 -15.51
N LEU A 148 0.05 7.26 -14.57
CA LEU A 148 1.04 6.19 -14.49
C LEU A 148 0.91 5.23 -15.68
N ASP A 149 -0.29 4.81 -16.07
CA ASP A 149 -0.51 3.94 -17.24
C ASP A 149 -0.04 4.58 -18.56
N GLU A 150 -0.21 5.88 -18.71
CA GLU A 150 0.30 6.62 -19.88
C GLU A 150 1.85 6.72 -19.87
N PHE A 151 2.45 6.87 -18.69
CA PHE A 151 3.90 7.02 -18.55
C PHE A 151 4.64 5.68 -18.65
N ASP A 152 4.24 4.72 -17.81
CA ASP A 152 4.75 3.35 -17.76
C ASP A 152 3.72 2.44 -17.06
N PRO A 153 3.04 1.54 -17.80
CA PRO A 153 2.01 0.65 -17.25
C PRO A 153 2.56 -0.43 -16.30
N GLU A 154 3.88 -0.53 -16.11
CA GLU A 154 4.47 -1.39 -15.07
C GLU A 154 4.56 -0.72 -13.69
N LEU A 155 4.27 0.58 -13.59
CA LEU A 155 4.23 1.30 -12.31
C LEU A 155 3.01 0.91 -11.49
N LEU A 156 3.21 0.79 -10.18
CA LEU A 156 2.23 0.25 -9.26
C LEU A 156 1.54 1.35 -8.44
N ILE A 157 0.25 1.12 -8.14
CA ILE A 157 -0.47 1.83 -7.07
C ILE A 157 -0.89 0.80 -6.04
N THR A 158 -0.46 1.00 -4.80
CA THR A 158 -0.82 0.17 -3.66
C THR A 158 -1.38 1.03 -2.55
N MET A 159 -2.12 0.43 -1.61
CA MET A 159 -2.67 1.20 -0.50
C MET A 159 -2.67 0.40 0.80
N ALA A 160 -2.29 1.04 1.90
CA ALA A 160 -2.58 0.55 3.23
C ALA A 160 -4.06 0.84 3.57
N LEU A 161 -4.78 -0.17 4.07
CA LEU A 161 -6.20 -0.05 4.40
C LEU A 161 -6.50 -0.41 5.85
N PRO A 162 -7.37 0.36 6.53
CA PRO A 162 -7.92 -0.06 7.80
C PRO A 162 -8.85 -1.26 7.63
N THR A 163 -8.94 -2.07 8.67
CA THR A 163 -9.59 -3.39 8.61
C THR A 163 -10.94 -3.43 9.33
N SER A 164 -11.47 -2.28 9.73
CA SER A 164 -12.77 -2.16 10.38
C SER A 164 -13.64 -1.08 9.72
N ASN A 165 -14.95 -1.15 9.96
CA ASN A 165 -15.88 -0.18 9.40
C ASN A 165 -15.72 1.24 9.98
N TRP A 166 -15.06 1.38 11.13
CA TRP A 166 -14.84 2.69 11.76
C TRP A 166 -14.17 3.67 10.80
N SER A 167 -12.99 3.30 10.28
CA SER A 167 -12.27 4.08 9.26
C SER A 167 -12.59 3.61 7.85
N GLY A 168 -12.75 2.29 7.62
CA GLY A 168 -12.93 1.70 6.30
C GLY A 168 -14.15 2.21 5.53
N GLN A 169 -15.18 2.72 6.24
CA GLN A 169 -16.35 3.33 5.59
C GLN A 169 -16.00 4.52 4.68
N TRP A 170 -14.92 5.24 4.98
CA TRP A 170 -14.49 6.43 4.25
C TRP A 170 -13.62 6.13 3.02
N TYR A 171 -13.42 4.86 2.70
CA TYR A 171 -12.72 4.43 1.48
C TYR A 171 -13.73 3.87 0.50
N ALA A 172 -13.81 4.40 -0.71
CA ALA A 172 -14.67 3.85 -1.77
C ALA A 172 -14.04 2.58 -2.38
N MET A 173 -13.85 1.53 -1.57
CA MET A 173 -13.04 0.34 -1.90
C MET A 173 -13.42 -0.33 -3.24
N ASN A 174 -14.71 -0.40 -3.59
CA ASN A 174 -15.14 -0.90 -4.91
C ASN A 174 -14.63 -0.06 -6.08
N SER A 175 -14.60 1.27 -5.92
CA SER A 175 -14.04 2.19 -6.93
C SER A 175 -12.52 2.10 -6.94
N LEU A 176 -11.88 2.17 -5.77
CA LEU A 176 -10.42 2.09 -5.62
C LEU A 176 -9.85 0.78 -6.20
N ASN A 177 -10.57 -0.34 -6.06
CA ASN A 177 -10.14 -1.63 -6.58
C ASN A 177 -9.92 -1.66 -8.11
N GLN A 178 -10.45 -0.69 -8.86
CA GLN A 178 -10.23 -0.61 -10.32
C GLN A 178 -8.83 -0.11 -10.67
N TYR A 179 -8.18 0.62 -9.76
CA TYR A 179 -6.97 1.41 -10.01
C TYR A 179 -5.78 0.98 -9.14
N VAL A 180 -6.04 0.30 -8.02
CA VAL A 180 -5.00 -0.11 -7.06
C VAL A 180 -4.60 -1.55 -7.34
N ASP A 181 -3.33 -1.86 -7.57
CA ASP A 181 -2.81 -3.21 -7.83
C ASP A 181 -3.06 -4.17 -6.66
N PHE A 182 -2.85 -3.70 -5.44
CA PHE A 182 -3.15 -4.44 -4.23
C PHE A 182 -3.21 -3.56 -2.99
N PHE A 183 -3.86 -4.11 -1.96
CA PHE A 183 -4.10 -3.49 -0.68
C PHE A 183 -3.30 -4.21 0.41
N ASN A 184 -2.63 -3.45 1.26
CA ASN A 184 -1.97 -3.92 2.47
C ASN A 184 -2.96 -3.73 3.62
N ALA A 185 -3.59 -4.82 4.06
CA ALA A 185 -4.53 -4.77 5.18
C ALA A 185 -3.76 -4.55 6.48
N MET A 186 -4.03 -3.45 7.19
CA MET A 186 -3.45 -3.19 8.51
C MET A 186 -4.14 -4.06 9.56
N THR A 187 -3.77 -5.34 9.60
CA THR A 187 -4.32 -6.38 10.50
C THR A 187 -3.59 -6.46 11.84
N TYR A 188 -3.15 -5.30 12.32
CA TYR A 188 -2.52 -5.05 13.62
C TYR A 188 -3.21 -3.85 14.28
N ASP A 189 -2.76 -3.47 15.49
CA ASP A 189 -3.35 -2.40 16.29
C ASP A 189 -4.84 -2.61 16.58
N ILE A 190 -5.23 -3.88 16.72
CA ILE A 190 -6.59 -4.31 17.03
C ILE A 190 -6.94 -3.96 18.49
N HIS A 191 -5.96 -4.05 19.39
CA HIS A 191 -6.09 -3.65 20.78
C HIS A 191 -5.04 -2.61 21.15
N GLY A 192 -5.43 -1.62 21.95
CA GLY A 192 -4.52 -0.59 22.43
C GLY A 192 -5.00 0.08 23.70
N SER A 193 -4.44 1.25 24.01
CA SER A 193 -4.86 2.03 25.19
C SER A 193 -6.31 2.54 25.13
N TRP A 194 -6.92 2.48 23.95
CA TRP A 194 -8.32 2.82 23.70
C TRP A 194 -9.29 1.66 23.95
N SER A 195 -8.80 0.41 24.04
CA SER A 195 -9.64 -0.76 24.30
C SER A 195 -10.15 -0.79 25.74
N SER A 196 -11.35 -1.34 25.93
CA SER A 196 -11.97 -1.46 27.26
C SER A 196 -11.35 -2.54 28.16
N HIS A 197 -10.51 -3.40 27.57
CA HIS A 197 -9.73 -4.43 28.24
C HIS A 197 -8.41 -4.66 27.48
N ALA A 198 -7.49 -5.39 28.11
CA ALA A 198 -6.29 -5.87 27.42
C ALA A 198 -6.66 -6.99 26.42
N GLY A 199 -5.94 -7.04 25.31
CA GLY A 199 -6.08 -8.06 24.28
C GLY A 199 -4.82 -8.16 23.42
N HIS A 200 -4.81 -9.09 22.47
CA HIS A 200 -3.69 -9.26 21.56
C HIS A 200 -3.71 -8.17 20.47
N ASN A 201 -2.55 -7.65 20.06
CA ASN A 201 -2.47 -6.61 19.02
C ASN A 201 -2.92 -7.10 17.63
N SER A 202 -2.56 -8.33 17.28
CA SER A 202 -2.79 -8.92 15.95
C SER A 202 -3.16 -10.41 16.03
N PRO A 203 -4.20 -10.80 16.80
CA PRO A 203 -4.56 -12.21 16.91
C PRO A 203 -5.15 -12.71 15.59
N LEU A 204 -4.71 -13.87 15.11
CA LEU A 204 -5.21 -14.45 13.86
C LEU A 204 -6.74 -14.68 13.90
N TYR A 205 -7.23 -15.12 15.07
CA TYR A 205 -8.65 -15.33 15.38
C TYR A 205 -8.99 -14.61 16.69
N GLN A 206 -10.25 -14.25 16.90
CA GLN A 206 -10.70 -13.60 18.13
C GLN A 206 -10.27 -14.39 19.37
N SER A 207 -9.67 -13.69 20.34
CA SER A 207 -9.16 -14.29 21.58
C SER A 207 -9.38 -13.34 22.76
N PRO A 208 -10.35 -13.62 23.65
CA PRO A 208 -11.20 -14.82 23.65
C PRO A 208 -12.16 -14.86 22.45
N PRO A 209 -12.69 -16.04 22.07
CA PRO A 209 -13.73 -16.12 21.04
C PRO A 209 -14.91 -15.19 21.36
N GLY A 210 -15.34 -14.40 20.38
CA GLY A 210 -16.40 -13.40 20.55
C GLY A 210 -15.94 -12.03 21.06
N ASP A 211 -14.64 -11.79 21.15
CA ASP A 211 -14.08 -10.46 21.39
C ASP A 211 -14.57 -9.44 20.35
N ALA A 212 -15.11 -8.30 20.81
CA ALA A 212 -15.73 -7.30 19.97
C ALA A 212 -14.71 -6.47 19.18
N ASP A 213 -13.48 -6.33 19.67
CA ASP A 213 -12.41 -5.58 19.00
C ASP A 213 -11.91 -6.34 17.75
N GLY A 214 -12.07 -7.67 17.74
CA GLY A 214 -11.91 -8.49 16.54
C GLY A 214 -10.57 -9.23 16.44
N SER A 215 -10.12 -9.43 15.21
CA SER A 215 -8.94 -10.24 14.86
C SER A 215 -8.53 -9.98 13.40
N VAL A 216 -7.36 -10.51 13.01
CA VAL A 216 -6.91 -10.52 11.62
C VAL A 216 -7.98 -11.13 10.71
N GLN A 217 -8.56 -12.28 11.10
CA GLN A 217 -9.66 -12.91 10.34
C GLN A 217 -10.87 -11.98 10.21
N THR A 218 -11.26 -11.29 11.30
CA THR A 218 -12.36 -10.32 11.27
C THR A 218 -12.09 -9.21 10.25
N GLY A 219 -10.85 -8.69 10.25
CA GLY A 219 -10.42 -7.63 9.36
C GLY A 219 -10.37 -8.01 7.88
N ILE A 220 -9.77 -9.16 7.57
CA ILE A 220 -9.74 -9.69 6.19
C ILE A 220 -11.16 -9.98 5.70
N ASN A 221 -12.02 -10.57 6.53
CA ASN A 221 -13.42 -10.81 6.16
C ASN A 221 -14.21 -9.51 5.93
N TYR A 222 -13.91 -8.44 6.67
CA TYR A 222 -14.47 -7.12 6.40
C TYR A 222 -14.08 -6.65 4.98
N LEU A 223 -12.79 -6.65 4.66
CA LEU A 223 -12.30 -6.18 3.35
C LEU A 223 -12.83 -7.04 2.18
N VAL A 224 -12.77 -8.36 2.30
CA VAL A 224 -13.14 -9.28 1.20
C VAL A 224 -14.65 -9.44 1.12
N ASN A 225 -15.30 -9.90 2.20
CA ASN A 225 -16.70 -10.32 2.15
C ASN A 225 -17.67 -9.15 2.28
N THR A 226 -17.30 -8.11 3.04
CA THR A 226 -18.19 -6.96 3.28
C THR A 226 -17.93 -5.82 2.29
N ARG A 227 -16.66 -5.55 1.98
CA ARG A 227 -16.26 -4.46 1.08
C ARG A 227 -16.01 -4.91 -0.36
N GLY A 228 -16.00 -6.21 -0.63
CA GLY A 228 -15.97 -6.77 -1.98
C GLY A 228 -14.59 -6.75 -2.65
N LEU A 229 -13.51 -6.57 -1.89
CA LEU A 229 -12.17 -6.62 -2.45
C LEU A 229 -11.80 -8.07 -2.85
N PRO A 230 -11.17 -8.28 -4.02
CA PRO A 230 -10.69 -9.60 -4.42
C PRO A 230 -9.62 -10.11 -3.44
N GLU A 231 -9.74 -11.36 -2.97
CA GLU A 231 -8.74 -11.99 -2.09
C GLU A 231 -7.32 -11.91 -2.65
N SER A 232 -7.17 -12.07 -3.97
CA SER A 232 -5.87 -11.99 -4.66
C SER A 232 -5.21 -10.61 -4.62
N LYS A 233 -5.96 -9.57 -4.23
CA LYS A 233 -5.49 -8.19 -4.12
C LYS A 233 -5.34 -7.73 -2.67
N VAL A 234 -5.59 -8.57 -1.67
CA VAL A 234 -5.47 -8.19 -0.25
C VAL A 234 -4.30 -8.96 0.38
N ASN A 235 -3.24 -8.25 0.74
CA ASN A 235 -2.17 -8.78 1.58
C ASN A 235 -2.60 -8.68 3.04
N MET A 236 -2.31 -9.73 3.82
CA MET A 236 -2.44 -9.72 5.28
C MET A 236 -1.18 -9.11 5.88
N GLY A 237 -1.35 -8.06 6.68
CA GLY A 237 -0.27 -7.36 7.41
C GLY A 237 -0.02 -7.91 8.80
#